data_AF-A0A1Y3KQT7-F1
#
_entry.id   AF-A0A1Y3KQT7-F1
#
_cell.length_a   1.000
_cell.length_b   1.000
_cell.length_c   1.000
_cell.angle_alpha   90.00
_cell.angle_beta   90.00
_cell.angle_gamma   90.00
#
_symmetry.space_group_name_H-M   'P 1'
#
loop_
_entity.id
_entity.type
_entity.pdbx_description
1 polymer ?
#
loop_
_entity_poly.entity_id
_entity_poly.type
_entity_poly.pdbx_seq_one_letter_code
_entity_poly.pdbx_strand_id
1 'polypeptide(L)'
;MSEHETAGEGRFNSVEIRILGSLIEKQATSPESYPLTLNALVLACNQKTSREPVMNLTQGQVGQALRALEGQDMTRLQMGSRADRWEQRVDKALELVPAQLILMGLMFLRGPQTLNELLTRSNRLHDFDDTDQIQHQLERLISRGLALHLPRQAGQREDRYTHALGDPAEIEVILAARQQEGGARSSGGNVSEDRIEALEARIAALEARLAELES
;
A
#
# COMPACT_ATOMS: atom_id res chain seq x y z
N MET A 1 32.04 0.60 -15.25
CA MET A 1 31.72 2.03 -15.42
C MET A 1 30.51 2.10 -16.32
N SER A 2 29.34 2.32 -15.71
CA SER A 2 28.11 2.89 -16.25
C SER A 2 27.12 2.88 -15.10
N GLU A 3 27.41 3.73 -14.11
CA GLU A 3 26.41 4.24 -13.18
C GLU A 3 25.55 5.22 -13.98
N HIS A 4 24.27 4.91 -14.12
CA HIS A 4 23.22 5.90 -14.33
C HIS A 4 21.92 5.36 -13.73
N GLU A 5 21.63 5.91 -12.54
CA GLU A 5 20.32 6.21 -11.97
C GLU A 5 19.09 5.76 -12.76
N THR A 6 18.36 4.80 -12.19
CA THR A 6 16.88 4.76 -12.26
C THR A 6 16.32 5.19 -10.90
N ALA A 7 16.56 6.44 -10.51
CA ALA A 7 15.99 7.04 -9.31
C ALA A 7 14.50 7.43 -9.47
N GLY A 8 13.73 6.67 -10.25
CA GLY A 8 12.36 7.03 -10.62
C GLY A 8 11.40 5.87 -10.89
N GLU A 9 11.84 4.62 -10.83
CA GLU A 9 10.96 3.46 -11.06
C GLU A 9 10.86 2.66 -9.77
N GLY A 10 9.67 2.63 -9.17
CA GLY A 10 9.41 1.86 -7.96
C GLY A 10 9.80 0.39 -8.13
N ARG A 11 10.39 -0.23 -7.09
CA ARG A 11 10.82 -1.64 -7.16
C ARG A 11 9.66 -2.59 -7.49
N PHE A 12 8.47 -2.28 -6.99
CA PHE A 12 7.25 -3.05 -7.20
C PHE A 12 6.12 -2.14 -7.68
N ASN A 13 5.26 -2.68 -8.55
CA ASN A 13 4.04 -1.98 -8.94
C ASN A 13 2.94 -2.12 -7.87
N SER A 14 1.86 -1.34 -8.01
CA SER A 14 0.73 -1.33 -7.06
C SER A 14 0.06 -2.70 -6.86
N VAL A 15 0.00 -3.55 -7.90
CA VAL A 15 -0.59 -4.90 -7.80
C VAL A 15 0.30 -5.81 -6.96
N GLU A 16 1.61 -5.76 -7.18
CA GLU A 16 2.60 -6.52 -6.42
C GLU A 16 2.61 -6.10 -4.94
N ILE A 17 2.61 -4.79 -4.68
CA ILE A 17 2.51 -4.23 -3.32
C ILE A 17 1.25 -4.71 -2.62
N ARG A 18 0.10 -4.67 -3.31
CA ARG A 18 -1.17 -5.17 -2.78
C ARG A 18 -1.10 -6.64 -2.40
N ILE A 19 -0.48 -7.47 -3.24
CA ILE A 19 -0.33 -8.90 -3.01
C ILE A 19 0.55 -9.16 -1.79
N LEU A 20 1.72 -8.52 -1.71
CA LEU A 20 2.64 -8.68 -0.58
C LEU A 20 1.97 -8.25 0.73
N GLY A 21 1.32 -7.08 0.75
CA GLY A 21 0.57 -6.61 1.91
C GLY A 21 -0.54 -7.57 2.33
N SER A 22 -1.27 -8.14 1.36
CA SER A 22 -2.36 -9.08 1.63
C SER A 22 -1.86 -10.41 2.20
N LEU A 23 -0.73 -10.92 1.71
CA LEU A 23 -0.11 -12.14 2.24
C LEU A 23 0.41 -11.92 3.68
N ILE A 24 1.09 -10.79 3.94
CA ILE A 24 1.59 -10.42 5.27
C ILE A 24 0.42 -10.32 6.27
N GLU A 25 -0.64 -9.60 5.91
CA GLU A 25 -1.82 -9.44 6.76
C GLU A 25 -2.46 -10.81 7.08
N LYS A 26 -2.66 -11.67 6.08
CA LYS A 26 -3.32 -12.97 6.29
C LYS A 26 -2.45 -13.99 7.00
N GLN A 27 -1.13 -13.93 6.85
CA GLN A 27 -0.23 -14.74 7.67
C GLN A 27 -0.41 -14.45 9.17
N ALA A 28 -0.56 -13.17 9.53
CA ALA A 28 -0.69 -12.74 10.92
C ALA A 28 -2.12 -12.89 11.47
N THR A 29 -3.14 -12.56 10.66
CA THR A 29 -4.54 -12.53 11.14
C THR A 29 -5.31 -13.83 10.94
N SER A 30 -4.85 -14.73 10.05
CA SER A 30 -5.58 -15.94 9.68
C SER A 30 -4.61 -17.10 9.39
N PRO A 31 -3.73 -17.46 10.35
CA PRO A 31 -2.68 -18.47 10.16
C PRO A 31 -3.22 -19.85 9.76
N GLU A 32 -4.46 -20.19 10.14
CA GLU A 32 -5.14 -21.43 9.76
C GLU A 32 -5.47 -21.51 8.26
N SER A 33 -5.61 -20.36 7.60
CA SER A 33 -5.91 -20.26 6.17
C SER A 33 -4.67 -20.08 5.31
N TYR A 34 -3.55 -19.71 5.93
CA TYR A 34 -2.27 -19.44 5.31
C TYR A 34 -1.42 -20.71 5.16
N PRO A 35 -0.67 -20.91 4.06
CA PRO A 35 -0.50 -20.04 2.88
C PRO A 35 -1.75 -19.99 2.00
N LEU A 36 -1.97 -18.88 1.28
CA LEU A 36 -3.23 -18.63 0.57
C LEU A 36 -3.28 -19.28 -0.81
N THR A 37 -4.45 -19.80 -1.20
CA THR A 37 -4.70 -20.13 -2.61
C THR A 37 -4.84 -18.85 -3.45
N LEU A 38 -4.68 -18.96 -4.77
CA LEU A 38 -4.85 -17.81 -5.68
C LEU A 38 -6.21 -17.11 -5.51
N ASN A 39 -7.29 -17.88 -5.38
CA ASN A 39 -8.63 -17.32 -5.17
C ASN A 39 -8.76 -16.58 -3.83
N ALA A 40 -8.20 -17.15 -2.76
CA ALA A 40 -8.22 -16.51 -1.44
C ALA A 40 -7.41 -15.21 -1.46
N LEU A 41 -6.29 -15.17 -2.18
CA LEU A 41 -5.48 -13.97 -2.35
C LEU A 41 -6.21 -12.89 -3.14
N VAL A 42 -6.87 -13.23 -4.25
CA VAL A 42 -7.69 -12.26 -5.02
C VAL A 42 -8.75 -11.61 -4.11
N LEU A 43 -9.45 -12.41 -3.31
CA LEU A 43 -10.43 -11.91 -2.34
C LEU A 43 -9.77 -10.99 -1.28
N ALA A 44 -8.58 -11.34 -0.81
CA ALA A 44 -7.82 -10.52 0.14
C ALA A 44 -7.36 -9.18 -0.49
N CYS A 45 -6.93 -9.18 -1.75
CA CYS A 45 -6.49 -7.97 -2.44
C CYS A 45 -7.64 -6.97 -2.67
N ASN A 46 -8.85 -7.49 -2.89
CA ASN A 46 -10.04 -6.72 -3.26
C ASN A 46 -10.97 -6.41 -2.06
N GLN A 47 -10.49 -6.56 -0.82
CA GLN A 47 -11.28 -6.21 0.36
C GLN A 47 -11.67 -4.73 0.36
N LYS A 48 -12.91 -4.42 0.76
CA LYS A 48 -13.40 -3.03 0.88
C LYS A 48 -12.85 -2.32 2.11
N THR A 49 -12.44 -3.08 3.11
CA THR A 49 -11.86 -2.57 4.35
C THR A 49 -10.38 -2.86 4.38
N SER A 50 -9.63 -2.03 5.10
CA SER A 50 -8.18 -2.16 5.21
C SER A 50 -7.41 -2.08 3.89
N ARG A 51 -8.00 -1.47 2.85
CA ARG A 51 -7.36 -1.26 1.55
C ARG A 51 -7.53 0.19 1.13
N GLU A 52 -6.42 0.86 0.86
CA GLU A 52 -6.42 2.20 0.29
C GLU A 52 -5.32 2.24 -0.79
N PRO A 53 -5.68 2.36 -2.08
CA PRO A 53 -7.04 2.39 -2.63
C PRO A 53 -7.73 1.00 -2.64
N VAL A 54 -9.06 0.96 -2.66
CA VAL A 54 -9.78 -0.29 -2.95
C VAL A 54 -9.50 -0.67 -4.41
N MET A 55 -9.15 -1.93 -4.64
CA MET A 55 -8.86 -2.46 -5.98
C MET A 55 -9.88 -3.52 -6.39
N ASN A 56 -9.97 -3.77 -7.70
CA ASN A 56 -10.75 -4.86 -8.26
C ASN A 56 -9.88 -5.69 -9.22
N LEU A 57 -8.93 -6.43 -8.65
CA LEU A 57 -7.97 -7.23 -9.39
C LEU A 57 -8.61 -8.53 -9.87
N THR A 58 -8.30 -8.91 -11.10
CA THR A 58 -8.67 -10.21 -11.67
C THR A 58 -7.68 -11.30 -11.26
N GLN A 59 -8.11 -12.56 -11.39
CA GLN A 59 -7.25 -13.72 -11.14
C GLN A 59 -5.99 -13.72 -12.04
N GLY A 60 -6.12 -13.28 -13.29
CA GLY A 60 -5.01 -13.19 -14.24
C GLY A 60 -3.95 -12.17 -13.80
N GLN A 61 -4.38 -10.97 -13.38
CA GLN A 61 -3.47 -9.93 -12.87
C GLN A 61 -2.72 -10.41 -11.62
N VAL A 62 -3.43 -11.02 -10.66
CA VAL A 62 -2.81 -11.55 -9.43
C VAL A 62 -1.86 -12.70 -9.74
N GLY A 63 -2.22 -13.61 -10.64
CA GLY A 63 -1.37 -14.73 -11.05
C GLY A 63 -0.08 -14.27 -11.74
N GLN A 64 -0.17 -13.28 -12.63
CA GLN A 64 1.00 -12.72 -13.31
C GLN A 64 1.95 -12.04 -12.32
N ALA A 65 1.42 -11.19 -11.43
CA ALA A 65 2.22 -10.51 -10.41
C ALA A 65 2.86 -11.48 -9.42
N LEU A 66 2.17 -12.57 -9.03
CA LEU A 66 2.77 -13.62 -8.19
C LEU A 66 3.99 -14.29 -8.84
N ARG A 67 3.95 -14.53 -10.15
CA ARG A 67 5.10 -15.09 -10.88
C ARG A 67 6.27 -14.11 -10.93
N ALA A 68 6.00 -12.83 -11.13
CA ALA A 68 7.04 -11.80 -11.08
C ALA A 68 7.68 -11.71 -9.68
N LEU A 69 6.86 -11.73 -8.63
CA LEU A 69 7.32 -11.74 -7.23
C LEU A 69 8.09 -13.01 -6.85
N GLU A 70 7.70 -14.17 -7.38
CA GLU A 70 8.41 -15.44 -7.20
C GLU A 70 9.81 -15.37 -7.79
N GLY A 71 9.97 -14.80 -8.99
CA GLY A 71 11.27 -14.57 -9.62
C GLY A 71 12.17 -13.59 -8.86
N GLN A 72 11.60 -12.78 -7.96
CA GLN A 72 12.31 -11.85 -7.08
C GLN A 72 12.46 -12.38 -5.64
N ASP A 73 12.15 -13.66 -5.39
CA ASP A 73 12.19 -14.30 -4.08
C ASP A 73 11.27 -13.66 -3.01
N MET A 74 10.28 -12.84 -3.43
CA MET A 74 9.36 -12.14 -2.51
C MET A 74 8.14 -12.99 -2.15
N THR A 75 7.80 -13.98 -2.98
CA THR A 75 6.78 -14.99 -2.71
C THR A 75 7.32 -16.37 -3.05
N ARG A 76 6.64 -17.42 -2.58
CA ARG A 76 6.95 -18.79 -2.94
C ARG A 76 5.70 -19.60 -3.17
N LEU A 77 5.70 -20.35 -4.27
CA LEU A 77 4.69 -21.36 -4.55
C LEU A 77 4.93 -22.61 -3.70
N GLN A 78 3.91 -22.99 -2.94
CA GLN A 78 3.78 -24.31 -2.34
C GLN A 78 2.80 -25.14 -3.17
N MET A 79 3.34 -26.10 -3.93
CA MET A 79 2.54 -27.02 -4.72
C MET A 79 1.80 -27.98 -3.80
N GLY A 80 0.49 -28.03 -3.94
CA GLY A 80 -0.38 -28.90 -3.16
C GLY A 80 -1.14 -29.88 -4.04
N SER A 81 -1.48 -31.04 -3.51
CA SER A 81 -2.27 -32.05 -4.25
C SER A 81 -3.69 -31.55 -4.61
N ARG A 82 -4.27 -30.68 -3.78
CA ARG A 82 -5.61 -30.11 -4.01
C ARG A 82 -5.57 -28.75 -4.71
N ALA A 83 -4.66 -27.89 -4.29
CA ALA A 83 -4.50 -26.55 -4.82
C ALA A 83 -3.13 -25.99 -4.46
N ASP A 84 -2.57 -25.23 -5.39
CA ASP A 84 -1.39 -24.40 -5.20
C ASP A 84 -1.67 -23.28 -4.20
N ARG A 85 -0.69 -23.04 -3.33
CA ARG A 85 -0.73 -22.01 -2.29
C ARG A 85 0.50 -21.13 -2.34
N TRP A 86 0.35 -19.89 -1.89
CA TRP A 86 1.37 -18.87 -1.96
C TRP A 86 1.70 -18.33 -0.57
N GLU A 87 3.00 -18.30 -0.25
CA GLU A 87 3.53 -17.67 0.95
C GLU A 87 4.32 -16.40 0.60
N GLN A 88 4.30 -15.41 1.49
CA GLN A 88 5.24 -14.29 1.46
C GLN A 88 6.63 -14.73 1.94
N ARG A 89 7.66 -14.10 1.38
CA ARG A 89 9.06 -14.23 1.79
C ARG A 89 9.74 -12.87 1.98
N VAL A 90 8.96 -11.80 2.13
CA VAL A 90 9.44 -10.43 2.34
C VAL A 90 10.31 -10.33 3.59
N ASP A 91 9.94 -11.05 4.65
CA ASP A 91 10.73 -11.16 5.88
C ASP A 91 12.15 -11.67 5.62
N LYS A 92 12.28 -12.73 4.82
CA LYS A 92 13.57 -13.35 4.49
C LYS A 92 14.32 -12.55 3.44
N ALA A 93 13.64 -12.11 2.40
CA ALA A 93 14.24 -11.40 1.27
C ALA A 93 14.74 -10.01 1.64
N LEU A 94 14.09 -9.35 2.62
CA LEU A 94 14.49 -8.04 3.12
C LEU A 94 15.05 -8.11 4.56
N GLU A 95 15.27 -9.29 5.12
CA GLU A 95 15.81 -9.49 6.47
C GLU A 95 15.08 -8.61 7.52
N LEU A 96 13.77 -8.77 7.60
CA LEU A 96 12.90 -8.00 8.50
C LEU A 96 12.55 -8.80 9.74
N VAL A 97 12.59 -8.15 10.89
CA VAL A 97 12.00 -8.70 12.12
C VAL A 97 10.46 -8.64 12.03
N PRO A 98 9.71 -9.46 12.80
CA PRO A 98 8.24 -9.51 12.71
C PRO A 98 7.57 -8.13 12.83
N ALA A 99 8.01 -7.29 13.76
CA ALA A 99 7.51 -5.93 13.92
C ALA A 99 7.63 -5.09 12.62
N GLN A 100 8.80 -5.12 11.97
CA GLN A 100 9.05 -4.40 10.73
C GLN A 100 8.22 -4.94 9.57
N LEU A 101 8.08 -6.27 9.47
CA LEU A 101 7.26 -6.91 8.46
C LEU A 101 5.80 -6.43 8.54
N ILE A 102 5.24 -6.34 9.75
CA ILE A 102 3.87 -5.89 9.96
C ILE A 102 3.70 -4.41 9.59
N LEU A 103 4.64 -3.54 9.95
CA LEU A 103 4.59 -2.14 9.55
C LEU A 103 4.66 -1.99 8.02
N MET A 104 5.53 -2.75 7.35
CA MET A 104 5.58 -2.79 5.88
C MET A 104 4.26 -3.25 5.27
N GLY A 105 3.68 -4.34 5.79
CA GLY A 105 2.37 -4.83 5.35
C GLY A 105 1.26 -3.79 5.49
N LEU A 106 1.23 -3.07 6.62
CA LEU A 106 0.27 -1.97 6.82
C LEU A 106 0.46 -0.84 5.82
N MET A 107 1.71 -0.42 5.56
CA MET A 107 2.01 0.63 4.58
C MET A 107 1.70 0.19 3.15
N PHE A 108 1.94 -1.08 2.79
CA PHE A 108 1.55 -1.62 1.49
C PHE A 108 0.03 -1.62 1.26
N LEU A 109 -0.75 -1.86 2.32
CA LEU A 109 -2.20 -1.96 2.20
C LEU A 109 -2.92 -0.62 2.22
N ARG A 110 -2.34 0.39 2.88
CA ARG A 110 -3.02 1.67 3.15
C ARG A 110 -2.18 2.92 2.90
N GLY A 111 -1.00 2.77 2.31
CA GLY A 111 -0.09 3.86 1.99
C GLY A 111 0.42 4.63 3.23
N PRO A 112 0.67 5.95 3.07
CA PRO A 112 1.20 6.83 4.12
C PRO A 112 0.34 6.95 5.37
N GLN A 113 0.88 6.58 6.53
CA GLN A 113 0.14 6.52 7.81
C GLN A 113 0.88 7.24 8.94
N THR A 114 0.14 7.78 9.90
CA THR A 114 0.74 8.35 11.12
C THR A 114 1.10 7.25 12.13
N LEU A 115 1.92 7.57 13.14
CA LEU A 115 2.29 6.62 14.20
C LEU A 115 1.07 6.05 14.93
N ASN A 116 0.09 6.91 15.25
CA ASN A 116 -1.15 6.50 15.92
C ASN A 116 -2.02 5.58 15.03
N GLU A 117 -2.06 5.86 13.73
CA GLU A 117 -2.75 4.99 12.76
C GLU A 117 -2.10 3.61 12.71
N LEU A 118 -0.75 3.56 12.63
CA LEU A 118 0.00 2.31 12.60
C LEU A 118 -0.23 1.51 13.88
N LEU A 119 -0.13 2.14 15.05
CA LEU A 119 -0.36 1.49 16.36
C LEU A 119 -1.75 0.87 16.44
N THR A 120 -2.78 1.65 16.11
CA THR A 120 -4.16 1.18 16.17
C THR A 120 -4.43 0.02 15.20
N ARG A 121 -3.83 0.09 14.00
CA ARG A 121 -4.06 -0.89 12.93
C ARG A 121 -3.23 -2.16 13.11
N SER A 122 -2.11 -2.10 13.84
CA SER A 122 -1.27 -3.26 14.14
C SER A 122 -1.79 -4.16 15.26
N ASN A 123 -2.76 -3.72 16.08
CA ASN A 123 -3.23 -4.44 17.27
C ASN A 123 -3.63 -5.91 17.08
N ARG A 124 -4.01 -6.34 15.86
CA ARG A 124 -4.35 -7.75 15.56
C ARG A 124 -3.27 -8.49 14.79
N LEU A 125 -2.15 -7.83 14.54
CA LEU A 125 -1.06 -8.27 13.67
C LEU A 125 0.24 -8.47 14.48
N HIS A 126 0.52 -7.54 15.39
CA HIS A 126 1.68 -7.56 16.29
C HIS A 126 1.40 -6.63 17.47
N ASP A 127 1.73 -7.10 18.68
CA ASP A 127 1.60 -6.29 19.89
C ASP A 127 2.75 -5.29 19.98
N PHE A 128 2.43 -4.02 19.75
CA PHE A 128 3.33 -2.91 20.03
C PHE A 128 2.94 -2.24 21.34
N ASP A 129 3.93 -1.91 22.17
CA ASP A 129 3.70 -1.31 23.49
C ASP A 129 3.17 0.12 23.36
N ASP A 130 3.77 0.90 22.47
CA ASP A 130 3.48 2.32 22.27
C ASP A 130 3.93 2.82 20.88
N THR A 131 3.72 4.12 20.63
CA THR A 131 4.17 4.78 19.40
C THR A 131 5.68 4.89 19.29
N ASP A 132 6.41 4.87 20.41
CA ASP A 132 7.88 5.01 20.44
C ASP A 132 8.53 3.73 19.89
N GLN A 133 7.97 2.57 20.20
CA GLN A 133 8.40 1.29 19.62
C GLN A 133 8.16 1.26 18.10
N ILE A 134 7.04 1.80 17.62
CA ILE A 134 6.76 1.90 16.17
C ILE A 134 7.74 2.86 15.51
N GLN A 135 7.95 4.03 16.09
CA GLN A 135 8.92 5.00 15.59
C GLN A 135 10.32 4.37 15.51
N HIS A 136 10.77 3.66 16.54
CA HIS A 136 12.04 2.97 16.54
C HIS A 136 12.17 1.98 15.37
N GLN A 137 11.13 1.20 15.07
CA GLN A 137 11.17 0.26 13.94
C GLN A 137 11.14 0.98 12.59
N LEU A 138 10.39 2.08 12.47
CA LEU A 138 10.35 2.90 11.25
C LEU A 138 11.69 3.57 10.98
N GLU A 139 12.37 4.11 11.99
CA GLU A 139 13.70 4.71 11.84
C GLU A 139 14.71 3.68 11.30
N ARG A 140 14.64 2.42 11.77
CA ARG A 140 15.46 1.33 11.23
C ARG A 140 15.12 1.01 9.77
N LEU A 141 13.84 0.98 9.41
CA LEU A 141 13.41 0.79 8.02
C LEU A 141 13.86 1.95 7.11
N ILE A 142 13.78 3.20 7.60
CA ILE A 142 14.24 4.40 6.88
C ILE A 142 15.75 4.36 6.68
N SER A 143 16.52 4.00 7.71
CA SER A 143 17.99 3.89 7.60
C SER A 143 18.45 2.86 6.55
N ARG A 144 17.58 1.90 6.22
CA ARG A 144 17.81 0.88 5.19
C ARG A 144 17.19 1.24 3.83
N GLY A 145 16.57 2.42 3.70
CA GLY A 145 15.89 2.86 2.48
C GLY A 145 14.64 2.04 2.14
N LEU A 146 14.00 1.41 3.14
CA LEU A 146 12.78 0.59 2.96
C LEU A 146 11.49 1.36 3.30
N ALA A 147 11.61 2.45 4.06
CA ALA A 147 10.51 3.34 4.41
C ALA A 147 10.93 4.81 4.24
N LEU A 148 9.94 5.69 4.15
CA LEU A 148 10.09 7.13 4.00
C LEU A 148 9.35 7.84 5.14
N HIS A 149 10.02 8.81 5.75
CA HIS A 149 9.38 9.79 6.63
C HIS A 149 8.90 10.97 5.79
N LEU A 150 7.61 11.27 5.90
CA LEU A 150 6.94 12.32 5.17
C LEU A 150 6.57 13.42 6.17
N PRO A 151 7.29 14.55 6.18
CA PRO A 151 7.02 15.62 7.13
C PRO A 151 5.63 16.17 6.90
N ARG A 152 4.96 16.55 7.99
CA ARG A 152 3.64 17.17 7.92
C ARG A 152 3.65 18.38 6.99
N GLN A 153 2.65 18.47 6.14
CA GLN A 153 2.40 19.65 5.32
C GLN A 153 1.54 20.67 6.09
N ALA A 154 1.47 21.91 5.59
CA ALA A 154 0.62 22.95 6.18
C ALA A 154 -0.82 22.45 6.34
N GLY A 155 -1.37 22.53 7.56
CA GLY A 155 -2.70 22.02 7.89
C GLY A 155 -2.75 20.58 8.41
N GLN A 156 -1.65 19.81 8.34
CA GLN A 156 -1.56 18.49 8.97
C GLN A 156 -0.97 18.57 10.38
N ARG A 157 -1.53 17.76 11.29
CA ARG A 157 -1.13 17.77 12.71
C ARG A 157 0.07 16.85 12.99
N GLU A 158 0.21 15.78 12.23
CA GLU A 158 1.16 14.69 12.48
C GLU A 158 1.94 14.36 11.21
N ASP A 159 3.16 13.86 11.40
CA ASP A 159 3.98 13.31 10.33
C ASP A 159 3.44 11.95 9.87
N ARG A 160 3.83 11.55 8.65
CA ARG A 160 3.42 10.29 8.04
C ARG A 160 4.62 9.45 7.65
N TYR A 161 4.38 8.15 7.53
CA TYR A 161 5.36 7.16 7.13
C TYR A 161 4.78 6.26 6.06
N THR A 162 5.59 5.95 5.06
CA THR A 162 5.21 5.02 3.97
C THR A 162 6.39 4.13 3.60
N HIS A 163 6.17 3.11 2.77
CA HIS A 163 7.24 2.29 2.22
C HIS A 163 7.97 3.02 1.08
N ALA A 164 9.23 2.65 0.83
CA ALA A 164 10.05 3.17 -0.27
C ALA A 164 10.10 2.22 -1.49
N LEU A 165 9.33 1.13 -1.47
CA LEU A 165 9.44 0.04 -2.44
C LEU A 165 8.49 0.14 -3.65
N GLY A 166 7.64 1.16 -3.70
CA GLY A 166 6.70 1.37 -4.81
C GLY A 166 7.03 2.59 -5.62
N ASP A 167 6.20 2.89 -6.61
CA ASP A 167 6.36 4.08 -7.44
C ASP A 167 6.14 5.35 -6.58
N PRO A 168 7.14 6.26 -6.50
CA PRO A 168 6.99 7.54 -5.82
C PRO A 168 5.77 8.35 -6.29
N ALA A 169 5.42 8.29 -7.59
CA ALA A 169 4.28 9.00 -8.14
C ALA A 169 2.94 8.47 -7.57
N GLU A 170 2.81 7.15 -7.39
CA GLU A 170 1.63 6.57 -6.76
C GLU A 170 1.50 7.01 -5.28
N ILE A 171 2.63 7.10 -4.56
CA ILE A 171 2.65 7.59 -3.18
C ILE A 171 2.15 9.04 -3.11
N GLU A 172 2.59 9.90 -4.02
CA GLU A 172 2.14 11.29 -4.11
C GLU A 172 0.64 11.40 -4.39
N VAL A 173 0.10 10.56 -5.29
CA VAL A 173 -1.33 10.51 -5.59
C VAL A 173 -2.14 10.11 -4.35
N ILE A 174 -1.69 9.10 -3.59
CA ILE A 174 -2.36 8.67 -2.35
C ILE A 174 -2.32 9.79 -1.30
N LEU A 175 -1.19 10.51 -1.17
CA LEU A 175 -1.07 11.66 -0.28
C LEU A 175 -2.05 12.78 -0.66
N ALA A 176 -2.13 13.13 -1.95
CA ALA A 176 -3.01 14.16 -2.45
C ALA A 176 -4.49 13.81 -2.24
N ALA A 177 -4.89 12.56 -2.48
CA ALA A 177 -6.25 12.08 -2.23
C ALA A 177 -6.62 12.21 -0.73
N ARG A 178 -5.73 11.81 0.18
CA ARG A 178 -5.94 11.94 1.62
C ARG A 178 -6.05 13.39 2.10
N GLN A 179 -5.34 14.33 1.47
CA GLN A 179 -5.47 15.76 1.80
C GLN A 179 -6.85 16.30 1.47
N GLN A 180 -7.43 15.86 0.34
CA GLN A 180 -8.79 16.27 -0.05
C GLN A 180 -9.83 15.74 0.94
N GLU A 181 -9.66 14.51 1.45
CA GLU A 181 -10.53 13.93 2.49
C GLU A 181 -10.37 14.61 3.85
N GLY A 182 -9.15 15.02 4.22
CA GLY A 182 -8.88 15.79 5.44
C GLY A 182 -9.48 17.20 5.40
N GLY A 183 -9.37 17.87 4.24
CA GLY A 183 -9.98 19.18 4.01
C GLY A 183 -11.51 19.16 4.06
N ALA A 184 -12.13 18.08 3.57
CA ALA A 184 -13.59 17.89 3.65
C ALA A 184 -14.10 17.69 5.09
N ARG A 185 -13.28 17.13 6.01
CA ARG A 185 -13.63 16.99 7.43
C ARG A 185 -13.41 18.28 8.24
N SER A 186 -12.55 19.19 7.79
CA SER A 186 -12.40 20.53 8.39
C SER A 186 -13.45 21.54 7.92
N SER A 187 -14.09 21.31 6.77
CA SER A 187 -15.18 22.15 6.25
C SER A 187 -16.56 21.62 6.67
N GLY A 188 -16.80 21.54 7.98
CA GLY A 188 -18.15 21.34 8.51
C GLY A 188 -19.02 22.56 8.20
N GLY A 189 -19.77 22.50 7.08
CA GLY A 189 -20.78 23.49 6.70
C GLY A 189 -20.57 24.03 5.29
N ASN A 190 -21.42 23.59 4.36
CA ASN A 190 -21.52 23.97 2.94
C ASN A 190 -20.41 23.47 2.01
N VAL A 191 -20.75 22.43 1.25
CA VAL A 191 -20.23 22.26 -0.11
C VAL A 191 -20.58 23.54 -0.85
N SER A 192 -19.60 24.41 -1.11
CA SER A 192 -19.83 25.63 -1.88
C SER A 192 -20.22 25.25 -3.30
N GLU A 193 -21.24 25.91 -3.85
CA GLU A 193 -21.67 25.75 -5.25
C GLU A 193 -20.48 25.93 -6.21
N ASP A 194 -19.55 26.84 -5.88
CA ASP A 194 -18.28 27.04 -6.57
C ASP A 194 -17.44 25.76 -6.72
N ARG A 195 -17.49 24.86 -5.73
CA ARG A 195 -16.75 23.58 -5.76
C ARG A 195 -17.43 22.55 -6.64
N ILE A 196 -18.77 22.59 -6.74
CA ILE A 196 -19.52 21.74 -7.66
C ILE A 196 -19.25 22.22 -9.10
N GLU A 197 -19.34 23.53 -9.33
CA GLU A 197 -19.10 24.14 -10.66
C GLU A 197 -17.66 23.89 -11.15
N ALA A 198 -16.66 24.00 -10.26
CA ALA A 198 -15.27 23.70 -10.60
C ALA A 198 -15.03 22.21 -10.91
N LEU A 199 -15.77 21.31 -10.28
CA LEU A 199 -15.68 19.87 -10.56
C LEU A 199 -16.38 19.51 -11.87
N GLU A 200 -17.54 20.10 -12.15
CA GLU A 200 -18.26 19.92 -13.41
C GLU A 200 -17.44 20.43 -14.60
N ALA A 201 -16.81 21.61 -14.48
CA ALA A 201 -15.93 22.14 -15.51
C ALA A 201 -14.71 21.22 -15.77
N ARG A 202 -14.18 20.59 -14.71
CA ARG A 202 -13.04 19.69 -14.82
C ARG A 202 -13.42 18.34 -15.42
N ILE A 203 -14.61 17.84 -15.14
CA ILE A 203 -15.17 16.64 -15.78
C ILE A 203 -15.38 16.90 -17.27
N ALA A 204 -16.02 18.02 -17.64
CA ALA A 204 -16.25 18.38 -19.04
C ALA A 204 -14.94 18.51 -19.84
N ALA A 205 -13.90 19.10 -19.22
CA ALA A 205 -12.58 19.21 -19.85
C ALA A 205 -11.87 17.86 -20.03
N LEU A 206 -12.05 16.92 -19.09
CA LEU A 206 -11.47 15.58 -19.18
C LEU A 206 -12.22 14.70 -20.18
N GLU A 207 -13.54 14.81 -20.26
CA GLU A 207 -14.37 14.13 -21.26
C GLU A 207 -14.04 14.61 -22.67
N ALA A 208 -13.85 15.92 -22.88
CA ALA A 208 -13.45 16.46 -24.17
C ALA A 208 -12.07 15.93 -24.60
N ARG A 209 -11.13 15.82 -23.65
CA ARG A 209 -9.77 15.32 -23.92
C ARG A 209 -9.76 13.81 -24.21
N LEU A 210 -10.64 13.04 -23.56
CA LEU A 210 -10.86 11.62 -23.86
C LEU A 210 -11.46 11.44 -25.25
N ALA A 211 -12.47 12.24 -25.62
CA ALA A 211 -13.07 12.18 -26.95
C ALA A 211 -12.08 12.50 -28.08
N GLU A 212 -11.12 13.40 -27.82
CA GLU A 212 -10.05 13.76 -28.77
C GLU A 212 -8.94 12.70 -28.88
N LEU A 213 -8.75 11.88 -27.83
CA LEU A 213 -7.82 10.75 -27.82
C LEU A 213 -8.43 9.46 -28.40
N GLU A 214 -9.75 9.36 -28.41
CA GLU A 214 -10.50 8.22 -28.95
C GLU A 214 -10.92 8.38 -30.43
N SER A 215 -10.62 9.54 -31.05
CA SER A 215 -10.81 9.81 -32.49
C SER A 215 -9.55 9.55 -33.32
#